data_AF-A0A496BCH8-F1
#
_entry.id   AF-A0A496BCH8-F1
#
_cell.length_a   1.000
_cell.length_b   1.000
_cell.length_c   1.000
_cell.angle_alpha   90.00
_cell.angle_beta   90.00
_cell.angle_gamma   90.00
#
_symmetry.space_group_name_H-M   'P 1'
#
loop_
_entity.id
_entity.type
_entity.pdbx_description
1 polymer ?
#
loop_
_entity_poly.entity_id
_entity_poly.type
_entity_poly.pdbx_seq_one_letter_code
_entity_poly.pdbx_strand_id
1 'polypeptide(L)'
;MMRKFVSLSLCGVLIMVLVLLTQAQMSDKAQLGRELFHDPTFKGTIDPLKATGLACANCHADFDDTANSDGLIRAGHSVVGVPHRGEAKGGMITGADFARAAGGGGFCYEHFLQRVPPDKVNPTAIPAEHAEALMAYFEVISGDNKGPEFEIAMLDDDAKKAAGEKIAAMSGDASNGWQLFGRACITCHPTVKKAGIGPQLVRSRAPRNVDATMARWATKIRGGGSLMPFYAPDILSDQDIADIIAFLREQIENIGK
;
A
#
# COMPACT_ATOMS: atom_id res chain seq x y z
N MET A 1 -38.21 -37.65 -42.16
CA MET A 1 -38.46 -36.21 -41.91
C MET A 1 -38.32 -35.96 -40.39
N MET A 2 -37.14 -36.06 -39.78
CA MET A 2 -36.08 -35.04 -39.68
C MET A 2 -36.58 -33.60 -39.53
N ARG A 3 -36.63 -33.10 -38.28
CA ARG A 3 -36.28 -31.72 -37.84
C ARG A 3 -36.95 -31.40 -36.50
N LYS A 4 -36.30 -31.69 -35.36
CA LYS A 4 -36.49 -30.98 -34.06
C LYS A 4 -35.31 -31.30 -33.11
N PHE A 5 -34.07 -30.93 -33.47
CA PHE A 5 -32.91 -31.09 -32.58
C PHE A 5 -31.89 -29.93 -32.67
N VAL A 6 -32.32 -28.72 -33.06
CA VAL A 6 -31.40 -27.59 -33.30
C VAL A 6 -31.75 -26.34 -32.50
N SER A 7 -32.18 -26.47 -31.23
CA SER A 7 -32.51 -25.29 -30.41
C SER A 7 -31.83 -25.22 -29.05
N LEU A 8 -31.24 -26.30 -28.52
CA LEU A 8 -30.53 -26.24 -27.24
C LEU A 8 -29.03 -25.94 -27.36
N SER A 9 -28.42 -26.16 -28.53
CA SER A 9 -26.97 -25.96 -28.70
C SER A 9 -26.59 -24.49 -28.95
N LEU A 10 -27.50 -23.66 -29.49
CA LEU A 10 -27.23 -22.25 -29.77
C LEU A 10 -27.18 -21.37 -28.50
N CYS A 11 -28.01 -21.64 -27.48
CA CYS A 11 -27.99 -20.87 -26.23
C CYS A 11 -26.72 -21.11 -25.39
N GLY A 12 -26.20 -22.34 -25.39
CA GLY A 12 -24.96 -22.66 -24.65
C GLY A 12 -23.73 -21.97 -25.25
N VAL A 13 -23.65 -21.92 -26.59
CA VAL A 13 -22.56 -21.21 -27.29
C VAL A 13 -22.67 -19.70 -27.12
N LEU A 14 -23.89 -19.13 -27.12
CA LEU A 14 -24.07 -17.70 -26.89
C LEU A 14 -23.69 -17.29 -25.46
N ILE A 15 -24.03 -18.07 -24.44
CA ILE A 15 -23.68 -17.77 -23.05
C ILE A 15 -22.16 -17.90 -22.82
N MET A 16 -21.51 -18.88 -23.44
CA MET A 16 -20.05 -19.03 -23.35
C MET A 16 -19.31 -17.89 -24.07
N VAL A 17 -19.85 -17.38 -25.18
CA VAL A 17 -19.33 -16.20 -25.89
C VAL A 17 -19.59 -14.90 -25.11
N LEU A 18 -20.73 -14.76 -24.43
CA LEU A 18 -21.03 -13.60 -23.56
C LEU A 18 -20.19 -13.55 -22.28
N VAL A 19 -19.82 -14.70 -21.70
CA VAL A 19 -18.90 -14.77 -20.55
C VAL A 19 -17.46 -14.43 -20.97
N LEU A 20 -17.06 -14.73 -22.22
CA LEU A 20 -15.78 -14.30 -22.79
C LEU A 20 -15.75 -12.83 -23.21
N LEU A 21 -16.92 -12.20 -23.45
CA LEU A 21 -17.03 -10.81 -23.92
C LEU A 21 -17.18 -9.78 -22.79
N THR A 22 -17.40 -10.19 -21.54
CA THR A 22 -17.74 -9.28 -20.43
C THR A 22 -16.58 -8.98 -19.47
N GLN A 23 -15.43 -9.62 -19.64
CA GLN A 23 -14.17 -9.05 -19.19
C GLN A 23 -13.57 -8.35 -20.41
N ALA A 24 -13.57 -7.02 -20.43
CA ALA A 24 -12.69 -6.30 -21.34
C ALA A 24 -11.26 -6.79 -21.05
N GLN A 25 -10.78 -7.75 -21.84
CA GLN A 25 -9.50 -8.37 -21.62
C GLN A 25 -8.47 -7.26 -21.76
N MET A 26 -7.79 -6.97 -20.65
CA MET A 26 -6.75 -5.95 -20.61
C MET A 26 -5.73 -6.23 -21.71
N SER A 27 -5.18 -5.20 -22.32
CA SER A 27 -4.07 -5.39 -23.25
C SER A 27 -2.91 -6.12 -22.55
N ASP A 28 -2.10 -6.87 -23.29
CA ASP A 28 -0.92 -7.57 -22.73
C ASP A 28 -0.01 -6.62 -21.93
N LYS A 29 0.12 -5.37 -22.39
CA LYS A 29 0.87 -4.32 -21.70
C LYS A 29 0.25 -3.96 -20.34
N ALA A 30 -1.07 -3.76 -20.29
CA ALA A 30 -1.77 -3.47 -19.04
C ALA A 30 -1.80 -4.70 -18.09
N GLN A 31 -1.85 -5.91 -18.64
CA GLN A 31 -1.73 -7.14 -17.88
C GLN A 31 -0.33 -7.26 -17.23
N LEU A 32 0.74 -6.96 -17.98
CA LEU A 32 2.09 -6.88 -17.42
C LEU A 32 2.16 -5.85 -16.29
N GLY A 33 1.54 -4.67 -16.46
CA GLY A 33 1.49 -3.65 -15.41
C GLY A 33 0.80 -4.15 -14.13
N ARG A 34 -0.32 -4.87 -14.27
CA ARG A 34 -0.98 -5.53 -13.14
C ARG A 34 -0.04 -6.52 -12.46
N GLU A 35 0.62 -7.37 -13.23
CA GLU A 35 1.56 -8.35 -12.66
C GLU A 35 2.70 -7.67 -11.90
N LEU A 36 3.29 -6.61 -12.45
CA LEU A 36 4.35 -5.82 -11.80
C LEU A 36 3.88 -5.17 -10.50
N PHE A 37 2.64 -4.66 -10.46
CA PHE A 37 2.07 -4.02 -9.28
C PHE A 37 1.97 -4.98 -8.08
N HIS A 38 1.71 -6.27 -8.35
CA HIS A 38 1.53 -7.32 -7.35
C HIS A 38 2.78 -8.19 -7.12
N ASP A 39 3.83 -8.04 -7.93
CA ASP A 39 5.03 -8.88 -7.88
C ASP A 39 6.15 -8.22 -7.03
N PRO A 40 6.53 -8.81 -5.87
CA PRO A 40 7.58 -8.27 -5.01
C PRO A 40 8.99 -8.36 -5.62
N THR A 41 9.17 -9.14 -6.69
CA THR A 41 10.44 -9.23 -7.43
C THR A 41 10.50 -8.26 -8.60
N PHE A 42 9.37 -7.60 -8.91
CA PHE A 42 9.19 -6.74 -10.08
C PHE A 42 9.72 -7.41 -11.36
N LYS A 43 9.23 -8.63 -11.62
CA LYS A 43 9.67 -9.54 -12.70
C LYS A 43 11.18 -9.83 -12.69
N GLY A 44 11.75 -9.98 -11.50
CA GLY A 44 13.17 -10.29 -11.30
C GLY A 44 14.14 -9.14 -11.55
N THR A 45 13.65 -7.90 -11.67
CA THR A 45 14.53 -6.72 -11.89
C THR A 45 15.05 -6.12 -10.59
N ILE A 46 14.51 -6.51 -9.45
CA ILE A 46 14.97 -6.11 -8.12
C ILE A 46 16.24 -6.88 -7.78
N ASP A 47 17.28 -6.17 -7.30
CA ASP A 47 18.49 -6.80 -6.77
C ASP A 47 18.13 -7.76 -5.60
N PRO A 48 18.37 -9.08 -5.72
CA PRO A 48 17.98 -10.06 -4.70
C PRO A 48 18.62 -9.80 -3.32
N LEU A 49 19.78 -9.14 -3.27
CA LEU A 49 20.44 -8.79 -2.01
C LEU A 49 19.81 -7.58 -1.33
N LYS A 50 19.00 -6.81 -2.06
CA LYS A 50 18.34 -5.59 -1.60
C LYS A 50 16.83 -5.75 -1.46
N ALA A 51 16.24 -6.77 -2.07
CA ALA A 51 14.81 -7.05 -2.07
C ALA A 51 14.18 -7.02 -0.67
N THR A 52 13.14 -6.20 -0.49
CA THR A 52 12.41 -6.09 0.80
C THR A 52 11.31 -7.13 0.96
N GLY A 53 10.84 -7.70 -0.15
CA GLY A 53 9.64 -8.54 -0.18
C GLY A 53 8.33 -7.73 -0.27
N LEU A 54 8.40 -6.40 -0.41
CA LEU A 54 7.25 -5.54 -0.68
C LEU A 54 6.89 -5.57 -2.18
N ALA A 55 5.59 -5.54 -2.46
CA ALA A 55 4.98 -5.18 -3.73
C ALA A 55 4.18 -3.88 -3.56
N CYS A 56 3.85 -3.21 -4.67
CA CYS A 56 3.07 -1.96 -4.63
C CYS A 56 1.72 -2.17 -3.94
N ALA A 57 1.08 -3.31 -4.22
CA ALA A 57 -0.20 -3.73 -3.64
C ALA A 57 -0.21 -3.87 -2.11
N ASN A 58 0.96 -3.99 -1.46
CA ASN A 58 1.04 -4.02 0.00
C ASN A 58 0.74 -2.66 0.64
N CYS A 59 0.95 -1.57 -0.10
CA CYS A 59 0.76 -0.21 0.39
C CYS A 59 -0.32 0.57 -0.38
N HIS A 60 -0.73 0.12 -1.57
CA HIS A 60 -1.72 0.80 -2.40
C HIS A 60 -2.80 -0.17 -2.88
N ALA A 61 -4.05 0.26 -2.91
CA ALA A 61 -5.11 -0.47 -3.60
C ALA A 61 -5.07 -0.15 -5.10
N ASP A 62 -5.35 -1.13 -5.94
CA ASP A 62 -5.53 -1.00 -7.40
C ASP A 62 -7.02 -0.95 -7.80
N PHE A 63 -7.88 -0.64 -6.82
CA PHE A 63 -9.31 -0.45 -6.96
C PHE A 63 -9.75 0.73 -6.08
N ASP A 64 -10.99 1.19 -6.27
CA ASP A 64 -11.59 2.20 -5.38
C ASP A 64 -11.96 1.51 -4.05
N ASP A 65 -11.08 1.63 -3.07
CA ASP A 65 -11.20 1.04 -1.74
C ASP A 65 -12.14 1.82 -0.82
N THR A 66 -12.56 3.02 -1.21
CA THR A 66 -13.63 3.77 -0.55
C THR A 66 -15.00 3.23 -0.93
N ALA A 67 -15.19 2.90 -2.21
CA ALA A 67 -16.43 2.31 -2.71
C ALA A 67 -16.50 0.80 -2.47
N ASN A 68 -15.38 0.09 -2.55
CA ASN A 68 -15.30 -1.38 -2.51
C ASN A 68 -14.20 -1.85 -1.55
N SER A 69 -14.37 -1.61 -0.25
CA SER A 69 -13.36 -2.01 0.74
C SER A 69 -13.16 -3.52 0.78
N ASP A 70 -11.90 -3.96 0.76
CA ASP A 70 -11.48 -5.34 1.03
C ASP A 70 -11.18 -5.61 2.51
N GLY A 71 -11.50 -4.64 3.38
CA GLY A 71 -11.28 -4.69 4.81
C GLY A 71 -9.87 -4.27 5.25
N LEU A 72 -8.91 -4.12 4.36
CA LEU A 72 -7.56 -3.66 4.69
C LEU A 72 -7.49 -2.13 4.77
N ILE A 73 -6.58 -1.62 5.59
CA ILE A 73 -6.22 -0.20 5.64
C ILE A 73 -4.80 -0.09 5.14
N ARG A 74 -4.61 0.47 3.95
CA ARG A 74 -3.30 0.61 3.33
C ARG A 74 -2.72 1.99 3.61
N ALA A 75 -1.40 2.08 3.75
CA ALA A 75 -0.74 3.33 4.09
C ALA A 75 -0.76 4.38 2.96
N GLY A 76 -0.81 3.92 1.71
CA GLY A 76 -0.96 4.77 0.55
C GLY A 76 -2.37 4.70 -0.02
N HIS A 77 -2.87 5.85 -0.49
CA HIS A 77 -4.12 5.93 -1.22
C HIS A 77 -4.14 5.02 -2.44
N SER A 78 -5.34 4.64 -2.88
CA SER A 78 -5.55 3.91 -4.13
C SER A 78 -4.78 4.52 -5.31
N VAL A 79 -4.26 3.68 -6.22
CA VAL A 79 -3.66 4.12 -7.49
C VAL A 79 -4.69 4.42 -8.56
N VAL A 80 -5.99 4.24 -8.29
CA VAL A 80 -7.05 4.76 -9.15
C VAL A 80 -6.90 6.27 -9.28
N GLY A 81 -6.95 6.75 -10.52
CA GLY A 81 -6.80 8.15 -10.89
C GLY A 81 -5.37 8.64 -11.09
N VAL A 82 -4.34 7.81 -10.87
CA VAL A 82 -2.92 8.20 -11.04
C VAL A 82 -2.64 8.91 -12.38
N PRO A 83 -3.11 8.42 -13.55
CA PRO A 83 -2.83 9.09 -14.83
C PRO A 83 -3.31 10.54 -14.90
N HIS A 84 -4.29 10.92 -14.07
CA HIS A 84 -4.92 12.25 -14.04
C HIS A 84 -4.26 13.22 -13.06
N ARG A 85 -3.32 12.77 -12.21
CA ARG A 85 -2.75 13.58 -11.12
C ARG A 85 -1.72 14.60 -11.59
N GLY A 86 -0.97 14.29 -12.66
CA GLY A 86 0.07 15.16 -13.23
C GLY A 86 1.35 15.32 -12.38
N GLU A 87 1.30 15.02 -11.09
CA GLU A 87 2.43 15.04 -10.16
C GLU A 87 2.38 13.93 -9.11
N ALA A 88 3.54 13.61 -8.52
CA ALA A 88 3.68 12.67 -7.41
C ALA A 88 4.65 13.16 -6.33
N LYS A 89 4.49 12.61 -5.11
CA LYS A 89 5.36 12.83 -3.94
C LYS A 89 5.51 14.32 -3.58
N GLY A 90 4.38 15.02 -3.47
CA GLY A 90 4.36 16.45 -3.11
C GLY A 90 5.08 17.34 -4.13
N GLY A 91 4.87 17.09 -5.43
CA GLY A 91 5.45 17.88 -6.53
C GLY A 91 6.89 17.53 -6.93
N MET A 92 7.50 16.49 -6.33
CA MET A 92 8.88 16.09 -6.65
C MET A 92 9.02 15.48 -8.05
N ILE A 93 7.94 14.90 -8.59
CA ILE A 93 7.91 14.26 -9.91
C ILE A 93 6.77 14.89 -10.70
N THR A 94 7.07 15.53 -11.83
CA THR A 94 6.09 16.28 -12.64
C THR A 94 6.36 16.09 -14.13
N GLY A 95 5.39 16.47 -14.98
CA GLY A 95 5.58 16.55 -16.44
C GLY A 95 5.97 15.20 -17.08
N ALA A 96 6.95 15.21 -17.97
CA ALA A 96 7.42 14.00 -18.66
C ALA A 96 8.00 12.95 -17.69
N ASP A 97 8.60 13.40 -16.58
CA ASP A 97 9.16 12.52 -15.57
C ASP A 97 8.07 11.78 -14.79
N PHE A 98 6.84 12.31 -14.71
CA PHE A 98 5.71 11.65 -14.06
C PHE A 98 5.35 10.32 -14.74
N ALA A 99 5.15 10.35 -16.06
CA ALA A 99 4.87 9.14 -16.83
C ALA A 99 6.07 8.18 -16.82
N ARG A 100 7.29 8.71 -17.00
CA ARG A 100 8.52 7.91 -16.98
C ARG A 100 8.78 7.24 -15.62
N ALA A 101 8.35 7.86 -14.54
CA ALA A 101 8.41 7.34 -13.17
C ALA A 101 7.20 6.47 -12.78
N ALA A 102 6.36 6.07 -13.74
CA ALA A 102 5.13 5.29 -13.50
C ALA A 102 4.22 5.96 -12.45
N GLY A 103 3.96 7.26 -12.60
CA GLY A 103 3.09 8.02 -11.70
C GLY A 103 3.66 8.17 -10.27
N GLY A 104 4.98 8.10 -10.13
CA GLY A 104 5.68 8.12 -8.84
C GLY A 104 6.09 6.73 -8.33
N GLY A 105 5.70 5.65 -9.01
CA GLY A 105 6.11 4.28 -8.70
C GLY A 105 7.62 4.06 -8.69
N GLY A 106 8.40 4.87 -9.42
CA GLY A 106 9.86 4.80 -9.41
C GLY A 106 10.48 5.06 -8.04
N PHE A 107 9.86 5.92 -7.22
CA PHE A 107 10.29 6.08 -5.84
C PHE A 107 10.09 4.80 -5.03
N CYS A 108 8.96 4.13 -5.22
CA CYS A 108 8.67 2.84 -4.60
C CYS A 108 9.68 1.77 -5.03
N TYR A 109 9.94 1.66 -6.34
CA TYR A 109 10.85 0.69 -6.95
C TYR A 109 12.26 0.71 -6.33
N GLU A 110 12.82 1.88 -6.04
CA GLU A 110 14.15 1.96 -5.42
C GLU A 110 14.08 1.97 -3.89
N HIS A 111 13.23 2.81 -3.31
CA HIS A 111 13.24 2.99 -1.87
C HIS A 111 12.62 1.80 -1.13
N PHE A 112 11.38 1.47 -1.48
CA PHE A 112 10.59 0.47 -0.76
C PHE A 112 10.87 -0.95 -1.24
N LEU A 113 11.14 -1.18 -2.53
CA LEU A 113 11.47 -2.53 -3.01
C LEU A 113 12.96 -2.88 -2.83
N GLN A 114 13.86 -1.88 -2.83
CA GLN A 114 15.33 -2.09 -2.87
C GLN A 114 16.13 -1.39 -1.76
N ARG A 115 15.48 -0.79 -0.75
CA ARG A 115 16.15 -0.14 0.38
C ARG A 115 17.13 0.98 0.00
N VAL A 116 16.95 1.60 -1.16
CA VAL A 116 17.74 2.76 -1.55
C VAL A 116 17.35 3.93 -0.63
N PRO A 117 18.31 4.63 0.02
CA PRO A 117 18.00 5.80 0.84
C PRO A 117 17.21 6.86 0.07
N PRO A 118 16.19 7.53 0.68
CA PRO A 118 15.30 8.46 -0.04
C PRO A 118 16.00 9.59 -0.81
N ASP A 119 17.14 10.05 -0.31
CA ASP A 119 17.99 11.10 -0.89
C ASP A 119 18.80 10.63 -2.11
N LYS A 120 18.86 9.32 -2.35
CA LYS A 120 19.61 8.69 -3.44
C LYS A 120 18.72 8.06 -4.51
N VAL A 121 17.40 8.24 -4.38
CA VAL A 121 16.45 7.66 -5.30
C VAL A 121 16.49 8.37 -6.66
N ASN A 122 16.70 7.60 -7.71
CA ASN A 122 16.40 7.93 -9.09
C ASN A 122 14.93 7.56 -9.40
N PRO A 123 14.03 8.55 -9.55
CA PRO A 123 12.62 8.31 -9.81
C PRO A 123 12.33 7.63 -11.16
N THR A 124 13.32 7.54 -12.06
CA THR A 124 13.17 6.91 -13.39
C THR A 124 13.88 5.55 -13.50
N ALA A 125 14.31 4.97 -12.37
CA ALA A 125 15.08 3.71 -12.35
C ALA A 125 14.30 2.48 -12.85
N ILE A 126 12.97 2.52 -12.83
CA ILE A 126 12.13 1.46 -13.42
C ILE A 126 12.51 1.28 -14.91
N PRO A 127 12.69 0.05 -15.41
CA PRO A 127 12.85 -0.20 -16.85
C PRO A 127 11.71 0.45 -17.66
N ALA A 128 12.02 1.13 -18.76
CA ALA A 128 11.05 1.96 -19.48
C ALA A 128 9.78 1.17 -19.87
N GLU A 129 9.94 -0.06 -20.36
CA GLU A 129 8.84 -0.96 -20.70
C GLU A 129 7.93 -1.29 -19.50
N HIS A 130 8.50 -1.44 -18.30
CA HIS A 130 7.74 -1.70 -17.08
C HIS A 130 7.03 -0.44 -16.58
N ALA A 131 7.62 0.74 -16.75
CA ALA A 131 6.97 2.00 -16.42
C ALA A 131 5.76 2.25 -17.33
N GLU A 132 5.91 2.01 -18.64
CA GLU A 132 4.81 2.06 -19.59
C GLU A 132 3.71 1.03 -19.27
N ALA A 133 4.09 -0.19 -18.89
CA ALA A 133 3.14 -1.23 -18.50
C ALA A 133 2.33 -0.83 -17.27
N LEU A 134 2.97 -0.29 -16.23
CA LEU A 134 2.28 0.25 -15.05
C LEU A 134 1.33 1.39 -15.40
N MET A 135 1.75 2.35 -16.23
CA MET A 135 0.86 3.45 -16.66
C MET A 135 -0.34 2.94 -17.45
N ALA A 136 -0.13 2.01 -18.39
CA ALA A 136 -1.23 1.38 -19.12
C ALA A 136 -2.18 0.62 -18.19
N TYR A 137 -1.66 -0.01 -17.14
CA TYR A 137 -2.47 -0.64 -16.12
C TYR A 137 -3.30 0.39 -15.33
N PHE A 138 -2.67 1.47 -14.88
CA PHE A 138 -3.33 2.55 -14.15
C PHE A 138 -4.41 3.24 -14.98
N GLU A 139 -4.20 3.43 -16.28
CA GLU A 139 -5.21 3.94 -17.21
C GLU A 139 -6.45 3.03 -17.25
N VAL A 140 -6.27 1.71 -17.34
CA VAL A 140 -7.38 0.76 -17.37
C VAL A 140 -8.21 0.78 -16.09
N ILE A 141 -7.56 0.77 -14.91
CA ILE A 141 -8.29 0.76 -13.63
C ILE A 141 -8.89 2.13 -13.29
N SER A 142 -8.37 3.21 -13.89
CA SER A 142 -8.86 4.57 -13.62
C SER A 142 -10.03 4.93 -14.53
N GLY A 143 -9.97 4.64 -15.83
CA GLY A 143 -10.91 5.20 -16.80
C GLY A 143 -11.01 6.72 -16.63
N ASP A 144 -12.24 7.23 -16.49
CA ASP A 144 -12.51 8.65 -16.22
C ASP A 144 -12.43 9.04 -14.72
N ASN A 145 -12.22 8.07 -13.83
CA ASN A 145 -12.13 8.33 -12.39
C ASN A 145 -10.80 9.03 -12.08
N LYS A 146 -10.88 10.25 -11.53
CA LYS A 146 -9.72 11.06 -11.12
C LYS A 146 -9.08 10.59 -9.80
N GLY A 147 -9.69 9.61 -9.13
CA GLY A 147 -9.25 9.09 -7.86
C GLY A 147 -9.66 9.95 -6.68
N PRO A 148 -9.26 9.57 -5.46
CA PRO A 148 -9.56 10.34 -4.27
C PRO A 148 -8.80 11.67 -4.26
N GLU A 149 -9.46 12.73 -3.79
CA GLU A 149 -8.80 13.99 -3.47
C GLU A 149 -8.24 13.92 -2.04
N PHE A 150 -6.95 14.19 -1.90
CA PHE A 150 -6.26 14.18 -0.60
C PHE A 150 -5.09 15.15 -0.63
N GLU A 151 -4.71 15.65 0.55
CA GLU A 151 -3.51 16.47 0.72
C GLU A 151 -2.43 15.64 1.42
N ILE A 152 -1.28 15.47 0.77
CA ILE A 152 -0.11 14.84 1.40
C ILE A 152 0.73 15.92 2.06
N ALA A 153 0.73 15.96 3.39
CA ALA A 153 1.66 16.74 4.18
C ALA A 153 2.84 15.87 4.64
N MET A 154 4.00 16.01 3.99
CA MET A 154 5.24 15.39 4.47
C MET A 154 5.74 16.15 5.69
N LEU A 155 5.65 15.52 6.87
CA LEU A 155 6.16 16.10 8.11
C LEU A 155 7.70 16.11 8.12
N ASP A 156 8.30 17.15 8.68
CA ASP A 156 9.72 17.14 9.09
C ASP A 156 9.90 16.34 10.40
N ASP A 157 11.14 16.13 10.82
CA ASP A 157 11.41 15.26 11.97
C ASP A 157 10.90 15.82 13.31
N ASP A 158 10.86 17.14 13.48
CA ASP A 158 10.33 17.79 14.69
C ASP A 158 8.80 17.67 14.72
N ALA A 159 8.14 17.90 13.59
CA ALA A 159 6.69 17.75 13.45
C ALA A 159 6.25 16.28 13.63
N LYS A 160 7.01 15.30 13.12
CA LYS A 160 6.76 13.87 13.35
C LYS A 160 6.84 13.53 14.83
N LYS A 161 7.86 14.03 15.52
CA LYS A 161 8.07 13.79 16.95
C LYS A 161 6.96 14.41 17.77
N ALA A 162 6.62 15.68 17.51
CA ALA A 162 5.53 16.38 18.19
C ALA A 162 4.18 15.66 18.00
N ALA A 163 3.89 15.20 16.78
CA ALA A 163 2.68 14.40 16.51
C ALA A 163 2.69 13.08 17.28
N GLY A 164 3.81 12.35 17.30
CA GLY A 164 3.94 11.10 18.03
C GLY A 164 3.79 11.26 19.55
N GLU A 165 4.35 12.32 20.13
CA GLU A 165 4.20 12.66 21.55
C GLU A 165 2.75 13.02 21.90
N LYS A 166 2.09 13.84 21.05
CA LYS A 166 0.67 14.17 21.19
C LYS A 166 -0.20 12.92 21.18
N ILE A 167 -0.03 12.05 20.17
CA ILE A 167 -0.81 10.82 20.01
C ILE A 167 -0.58 9.87 21.20
N ALA A 168 0.66 9.68 21.63
CA ALA A 168 0.96 8.76 22.73
C ALA A 168 0.45 9.25 24.10
N ALA A 169 0.12 10.53 24.23
CA ALA A 169 -0.52 11.09 25.42
C ALA A 169 -2.06 10.95 25.39
N MET A 170 -2.65 10.57 24.25
CA MET A 170 -4.09 10.32 24.15
C MET A 170 -4.45 8.99 24.83
N SER A 171 -5.65 8.92 25.38
CA SER A 171 -6.23 7.63 25.81
C SER A 171 -6.66 6.83 24.58
N GLY A 172 -6.30 5.55 24.53
CA GLY A 172 -6.69 4.66 23.44
C GLY A 172 -7.48 3.45 23.94
N ASP A 173 -8.26 2.85 23.05
CA ASP A 173 -8.98 1.58 23.24
C ASP A 173 -8.17 0.43 22.63
N ALA A 174 -7.65 -0.46 23.48
CA ALA A 174 -6.85 -1.61 23.05
C ALA A 174 -7.67 -2.64 22.24
N SER A 175 -8.98 -2.76 22.47
CA SER A 175 -9.84 -3.66 21.70
C SER A 175 -10.02 -3.14 20.27
N ASN A 176 -10.30 -1.85 20.12
CA ASN A 176 -10.32 -1.21 18.80
C ASN A 176 -8.94 -1.24 18.14
N GLY A 177 -7.89 -1.00 18.92
CA GLY A 177 -6.50 -1.05 18.48
C GLY A 177 -6.09 -2.39 17.88
N TRP A 178 -6.59 -3.51 18.41
CA TRP A 178 -6.37 -4.83 17.83
C TRP A 178 -7.05 -4.97 16.45
N GLN A 179 -8.28 -4.48 16.30
CA GLN A 179 -8.99 -4.53 15.01
C GLN A 179 -8.27 -3.69 13.96
N LEU A 180 -7.85 -2.47 14.33
CA LEU A 180 -7.08 -1.59 13.46
C LEU A 180 -5.72 -2.19 13.11
N PHE A 181 -5.01 -2.77 14.08
CA PHE A 181 -3.76 -3.49 13.85
C PHE A 181 -3.96 -4.63 12.83
N GLY A 182 -5.03 -5.41 12.99
CA GLY A 182 -5.44 -6.49 12.10
C GLY A 182 -5.66 -6.06 10.65
N ARG A 183 -6.00 -4.78 10.42
CA ARG A 183 -6.33 -4.24 9.09
C ARG A 183 -5.20 -3.42 8.48
N ALA A 184 -4.39 -2.76 9.30
CA ALA A 184 -3.34 -1.84 8.84
C ALA A 184 -1.91 -2.41 8.97
N CYS A 185 -1.66 -3.24 9.98
CA CYS A 185 -0.29 -3.56 10.38
C CYS A 185 0.15 -4.97 9.92
N ILE A 186 -0.78 -5.92 9.80
CA ILE A 186 -0.45 -7.34 9.61
C ILE A 186 0.28 -7.66 8.32
N THR A 187 0.08 -6.85 7.28
CA THR A 187 0.76 -7.02 5.98
C THR A 187 2.27 -7.02 6.15
N CYS A 188 2.79 -6.17 7.05
CA CYS A 188 4.22 -6.09 7.34
C CYS A 188 4.60 -6.74 8.68
N HIS A 189 3.70 -6.70 9.66
CA HIS A 189 3.89 -7.24 11.01
C HIS A 189 2.88 -8.38 11.27
N PRO A 190 3.10 -9.59 10.72
CA PRO A 190 2.09 -10.66 10.69
C PRO A 190 1.52 -11.02 12.06
N THR A 191 2.33 -10.87 13.11
CA THR A 191 1.89 -10.82 14.49
C THR A 191 2.73 -9.81 15.26
N VAL A 192 2.27 -9.39 16.43
CA VAL A 192 3.08 -8.49 17.28
C VAL A 192 4.38 -9.16 17.78
N LYS A 193 4.42 -10.51 17.85
CA LYS A 193 5.54 -11.29 18.43
C LYS A 193 6.44 -11.97 17.39
N LYS A 194 6.17 -11.82 16.08
CA LYS A 194 6.96 -12.44 15.02
C LYS A 194 7.36 -11.40 13.98
N ALA A 195 8.61 -11.46 13.52
CA ALA A 195 9.06 -10.64 12.40
C ALA A 195 8.43 -11.12 11.08
N GLY A 196 8.18 -10.18 10.18
CA GLY A 196 7.80 -10.43 8.78
C GLY A 196 8.65 -9.55 7.88
N ILE A 197 8.01 -8.83 6.95
CA ILE A 197 8.66 -7.73 6.22
C ILE A 197 9.15 -6.67 7.22
N GLY A 198 8.29 -6.32 8.17
CA GLY A 198 8.59 -5.45 9.30
C GLY A 198 9.20 -6.22 10.48
N PRO A 199 9.95 -5.54 11.36
CA PRO A 199 10.52 -6.17 12.55
C PRO A 199 9.44 -6.66 13.52
N GLN A 200 9.82 -7.61 14.37
CA GLN A 200 9.04 -7.98 15.56
C GLN A 200 8.84 -6.75 16.46
N LEU A 201 7.59 -6.45 16.80
CA LEU A 201 7.23 -5.28 17.61
C LEU A 201 7.39 -5.57 19.11
N VAL A 202 6.81 -6.66 19.59
CA VAL A 202 6.83 -7.09 21.00
C VAL A 202 7.85 -8.20 21.16
N ARG A 203 8.96 -7.89 21.85
CA ARG A 203 10.07 -8.82 22.12
C ARG A 203 9.81 -9.65 23.38
N SER A 204 10.68 -10.63 23.63
CA SER A 204 10.63 -11.45 24.85
C SER A 204 10.90 -10.68 26.14
N ARG A 205 11.49 -9.48 26.05
CA ARG A 205 11.71 -8.57 27.18
C ARG A 205 11.08 -7.23 26.88
N ALA A 206 10.32 -6.69 27.84
CA ALA A 206 9.77 -5.36 27.77
C ALA A 206 10.89 -4.30 27.60
N PRO A 207 10.63 -3.21 26.84
CA PRO A 207 11.58 -2.11 26.73
C PRO A 207 11.79 -1.44 28.09
N ARG A 208 12.96 -0.82 28.29
CA ARG A 208 13.28 -0.10 29.54
C ARG A 208 12.33 1.07 29.82
N ASN A 209 11.84 1.71 28.76
CA ASN A 209 10.88 2.80 28.83
C ASN A 209 9.76 2.50 27.83
N VAL A 210 8.59 2.13 28.38
CA VAL A 210 7.39 1.78 27.60
C VAL A 210 6.80 3.03 26.97
N ASP A 211 6.70 4.14 27.72
CA ASP A 211 6.10 5.39 27.23
C ASP A 211 6.88 5.99 26.06
N ALA A 212 8.20 6.05 26.18
CA ALA A 212 9.07 6.48 25.08
C ALA A 212 9.01 5.53 23.87
N THR A 213 8.66 4.26 24.10
CA THR A 213 8.42 3.31 23.01
C THR A 213 7.10 3.57 22.31
N MET A 214 6.04 3.90 23.05
CA MET A 214 4.74 4.27 22.49
C MET A 214 4.85 5.54 21.64
N ALA A 215 5.47 6.59 22.17
CA ALA A 215 5.71 7.84 21.43
C ALA A 215 6.53 7.60 20.15
N ARG A 216 7.58 6.78 20.22
CA ARG A 216 8.38 6.41 19.04
C ARG A 216 7.56 5.66 18.00
N TRP A 217 6.70 4.74 18.41
CA TRP A 217 5.85 4.00 17.47
C TRP A 217 4.79 4.90 16.84
N ALA A 218 4.12 5.76 17.62
CA ALA A 218 3.20 6.76 17.08
C ALA A 218 3.89 7.69 16.06
N THR A 219 5.12 8.15 16.37
CA THR A 219 5.98 8.92 15.45
C THR A 219 6.19 8.18 14.13
N LYS A 220 6.50 6.87 14.17
CA LYS A 220 6.74 6.07 12.96
C LYS A 220 5.47 5.77 12.18
N ILE A 221 4.34 5.57 12.84
CA ILE A 221 3.04 5.36 12.16
C ILE A 221 2.64 6.63 11.43
N ARG A 222 2.67 7.80 12.10
CA ARG A 222 2.26 9.08 11.49
C ARG A 222 3.26 9.61 10.48
N GLY A 223 4.56 9.45 10.75
CA GLY A 223 5.64 10.10 10.01
C GLY A 223 6.45 9.20 9.08
N GLY A 224 6.20 7.88 9.13
CA GLY A 224 7.01 6.89 8.44
C GLY A 224 8.33 6.59 9.13
N GLY A 225 8.96 5.49 8.68
CA GLY A 225 10.31 5.09 9.04
C GLY A 225 11.19 4.93 7.80
N SER A 226 12.30 4.21 7.93
CA SER A 226 13.19 3.97 6.79
C SER A 226 12.55 3.13 5.68
N LEU A 227 11.69 2.17 6.04
CA LEU A 227 10.96 1.30 5.10
C LEU A 227 9.50 1.11 5.53
N MET A 228 9.12 1.71 6.65
CA MET A 228 7.75 1.72 7.13
C MET A 228 7.07 2.93 6.50
N PRO A 229 5.99 2.76 5.73
CA PRO A 229 5.28 3.90 5.16
C PRO A 229 4.64 4.73 6.27
N PHE A 230 4.38 6.00 6.00
CA PHE A 230 3.60 6.84 6.88
C PHE A 230 2.10 6.64 6.62
N TYR A 231 1.28 6.84 7.64
CA TYR A 231 -0.18 6.88 7.52
C TYR A 231 -0.64 8.33 7.63
N ALA A 232 -1.33 8.82 6.59
CA ALA A 232 -1.90 10.15 6.56
C ALA A 232 -3.11 10.28 7.52
N PRO A 233 -3.46 11.49 7.99
CA PRO A 233 -4.56 11.69 8.94
C PRO A 233 -5.94 11.23 8.46
N ASP A 234 -6.16 11.22 7.14
CA ASP A 234 -7.37 10.74 6.49
C ASP A 234 -7.42 9.20 6.35
N ILE A 235 -6.28 8.52 6.46
CA ILE A 235 -6.19 7.04 6.44
C ILE A 235 -6.28 6.47 7.87
N LEU A 236 -5.47 7.00 8.79
CA LEU A 236 -5.56 6.71 10.22
C LEU A 236 -5.58 8.04 10.97
N SER A 237 -6.66 8.27 11.73
CA SER A 237 -6.75 9.43 12.61
C SER A 237 -5.77 9.32 13.77
N ASP A 238 -5.53 10.43 14.48
CA ASP A 238 -4.70 10.41 15.69
C ASP A 238 -5.25 9.45 16.75
N GLN A 239 -6.58 9.33 16.84
CA GLN A 239 -7.24 8.39 17.76
C GLN A 239 -7.05 6.93 17.32
N ASP A 240 -7.14 6.62 16.03
CA ASP A 240 -6.86 5.26 15.54
C ASP A 240 -5.45 4.81 15.89
N ILE A 241 -4.47 5.72 15.75
CA ILE A 241 -3.08 5.44 16.15
C ILE A 241 -3.00 5.28 17.67
N ALA A 242 -3.66 6.12 18.47
CA ALA A 242 -3.68 5.99 19.92
C ALA A 242 -4.24 4.62 20.38
N ASP A 243 -5.30 4.13 19.72
CA ASP A 243 -5.90 2.83 19.97
C ASP A 243 -4.92 1.68 19.64
N ILE A 244 -4.28 1.73 18.47
CA ILE A 244 -3.23 0.77 18.09
C ILE A 244 -2.10 0.75 19.13
N ILE A 245 -1.69 1.92 19.59
CA ILE A 245 -0.63 2.08 20.58
C ILE A 245 -1.05 1.52 21.95
N ALA A 246 -2.31 1.71 22.36
CA ALA A 246 -2.87 1.11 23.57
C ALA A 246 -2.85 -0.42 23.50
N PHE A 247 -3.27 -1.00 22.37
CA PHE A 247 -3.16 -2.43 22.12
C PHE A 247 -1.71 -2.92 22.25
N LEU A 248 -0.76 -2.27 21.58
CA LEU A 248 0.64 -2.69 21.61
C LEU A 248 1.28 -2.55 23.00
N ARG A 249 0.87 -1.55 23.79
CA ARG A 249 1.25 -1.42 25.20
C ARG A 249 0.77 -2.61 26.01
N GLU A 250 -0.51 -2.98 25.89
CA GLU A 250 -1.08 -4.14 26.58
C GLU A 250 -0.29 -5.43 26.26
N GLN A 251 0.09 -5.61 24.99
CA GLN A 251 0.90 -6.76 24.57
C GLN A 251 2.30 -6.78 25.20
N ILE A 252 2.90 -5.62 25.47
CA ILE A 252 4.17 -5.50 26.19
C ILE A 252 3.99 -5.80 27.68
N GLU A 253 2.94 -5.27 28.30
CA GLU A 253 2.67 -5.43 29.73
C GLU A 253 2.27 -6.86 30.11
N ASN A 254 1.78 -7.62 29.14
CA ASN A 254 1.47 -9.05 29.26
C ASN A 254 2.62 -9.98 28.86
N ILE A 255 3.84 -9.46 28.65
CA ILE A 255 5.02 -10.32 28.47
C ILE A 255 5.24 -11.16 29.74
N GLY A 256 5.08 -12.48 29.63
CA GLY A 256 5.42 -13.44 30.70
C GLY A 256 4.31 -13.72 31.71
N LYS A 257 3.07 -13.24 31.46
CA LYS A 257 1.86 -13.81 32.05
C LYS A 257 1.36 -14.95 31.17
#